data_AF-A0A173YRD1-F1
#
_entry.id   AF-A0A173YRD1-F1
#
_cell.length_a   1.000
_cell.length_b   1.000
_cell.length_c   1.000
_cell.angle_alpha   90.00
_cell.angle_beta   90.00
_cell.angle_gamma   90.00
#
_symmetry.space_group_name_H-M   'P 1'
#
loop_
_entity.id
_entity.type
_entity.pdbx_description
1 polymer ?
#
loop_
_entity_poly.entity_id
_entity_poly.type
_entity_poly.pdbx_seq_one_letter_code
_entity_poly.pdbx_strand_id
1 'polypeptide(L)'
;MKDIKKLIALWNKQCSSTKIILFIGFACLMNMVISTLLGSTNFPENNMAIKSILSSIFGYVFGKHCIPSKFGHEEIQTITGGLVAIICLAALFITNWMHLDPSLSGLSEIRDLLLLAVGFLISKAKNEGKSCL
;
A
#
# COMPACT_ATOMS: atom_id res chain seq x y z
N MET A 1 -22.73 -3.61 -6.45
CA MET A 1 -22.24 -4.62 -7.42
C MET A 1 -21.72 -4.01 -8.74
N LYS A 2 -22.22 -2.84 -9.19
CA LYS A 2 -21.70 -2.14 -10.38
C LYS A 2 -20.26 -1.63 -10.19
N ASP A 3 -19.91 -1.16 -8.99
CA ASP A 3 -18.57 -0.61 -8.70
C ASP A 3 -17.48 -1.68 -8.66
N ILE A 4 -17.81 -2.89 -8.17
CA ILE A 4 -16.92 -4.06 -8.19
C ILE A 4 -16.59 -4.47 -9.62
N LYS A 5 -17.58 -4.48 -10.52
CA LYS A 5 -17.35 -4.77 -11.95
C LYS A 5 -16.45 -3.72 -12.60
N LYS A 6 -16.60 -2.46 -12.21
CA LYS A 6 -15.74 -1.35 -12.69
C LYS A 6 -14.30 -1.51 -12.19
N LEU A 7 -14.11 -1.91 -10.92
CA LEU A 7 -12.81 -2.25 -10.35
C LEU A 7 -12.14 -3.41 -11.09
N ILE A 8 -12.89 -4.48 -11.38
CA ILE A 8 -12.38 -5.66 -12.11
C ILE A 8 -11.99 -5.28 -13.54
N ALA A 9 -12.78 -4.42 -14.20
CA ALA A 9 -12.47 -3.93 -15.55
C ALA A 9 -11.21 -3.05 -15.57
N LEU A 10 -11.05 -2.17 -14.56
CA LEU A 10 -9.85 -1.34 -14.38
C LEU A 10 -8.63 -2.21 -14.08
N TRP A 11 -8.77 -3.19 -13.18
CA TRP A 11 -7.73 -4.17 -12.89
C TRP A 11 -7.31 -4.90 -14.16
N ASN A 12 -8.26 -5.41 -14.94
CA ASN A 12 -7.97 -6.12 -16.19
C ASN A 12 -7.27 -5.27 -17.25
N LYS A 13 -7.47 -3.94 -17.25
CA LYS A 13 -6.77 -3.00 -18.14
C LYS A 13 -5.30 -2.76 -17.77
N GLN A 14 -4.83 -3.16 -16.58
CA GLN A 14 -3.42 -3.03 -16.24
C GLN A 14 -2.54 -4.04 -16.99
N CYS A 15 -1.30 -3.62 -17.28
CA CYS A 15 -0.24 -4.49 -17.75
C CYS A 15 -0.05 -5.69 -16.81
N SER A 16 0.19 -6.87 -17.38
CA SER A 16 0.36 -8.13 -16.62
C SER A 16 1.44 -7.99 -15.53
N SER A 17 2.55 -7.31 -15.84
CA SER A 17 3.64 -7.05 -14.89
C SER A 17 3.22 -6.17 -13.70
N THR A 18 2.42 -5.13 -13.90
CA THR A 18 1.93 -4.26 -12.81
C THR A 18 1.00 -5.03 -11.86
N LYS A 19 0.15 -5.93 -12.40
CA LYS A 19 -0.70 -6.80 -11.57
C LYS A 19 0.12 -7.71 -10.67
N ILE A 20 1.17 -8.34 -11.23
CA ILE A 20 2.06 -9.24 -10.50
C ILE A 20 2.81 -8.47 -9.41
N ILE A 21 3.33 -7.29 -9.74
CA ILE A 21 4.03 -6.41 -8.77
C ILE A 21 3.10 -6.00 -7.63
N LEU A 22 1.86 -5.58 -7.94
CA LEU A 22 0.87 -5.24 -6.91
C LEU A 22 0.51 -6.44 -6.04
N PHE A 23 0.34 -7.62 -6.63
CA PHE A 23 0.03 -8.83 -5.90
C PHE A 23 1.15 -9.22 -4.93
N ILE A 24 2.41 -9.13 -5.37
CA ILE A 24 3.59 -9.34 -4.52
C ILE A 24 3.62 -8.31 -3.39
N GLY A 25 3.35 -7.03 -3.70
CA GLY A 25 3.27 -5.96 -2.70
C GLY A 25 2.23 -6.24 -1.61
N PHE A 26 1.01 -6.65 -1.99
CA PHE A 26 -0.04 -7.02 -1.04
C PHE A 26 0.31 -8.29 -0.24
N ALA A 27 0.94 -9.29 -0.86
CA ALA A 27 1.40 -10.48 -0.14
C ALA A 27 2.45 -10.13 0.93
N CYS A 28 3.43 -9.28 0.58
CA CYS A 28 4.42 -8.77 1.52
C CYS A 28 3.78 -7.95 2.65
N LEU A 29 2.82 -7.08 2.32
CA LEU A 29 2.06 -6.29 3.28
C LEU A 29 1.33 -7.19 4.29
N MET A 30 0.59 -8.19 3.79
CA MET A 30 -0.15 -9.13 4.64
C MET A 30 0.79 -9.94 5.52
N ASN A 31 1.90 -10.45 4.97
CA ASN A 31 2.89 -11.17 5.76
C ASN A 31 3.45 -10.28 6.88
N MET A 32 3.73 -9.01 6.59
CA MET A 32 4.24 -8.05 7.57
C MET A 32 3.23 -7.75 8.67
N VAL A 33 1.95 -7.51 8.32
CA VAL A 33 0.87 -7.32 9.29
C VAL A 33 0.72 -8.55 10.18
N ILE A 34 0.63 -9.75 9.60
CA ILE A 34 0.48 -11.00 10.35
C ILE A 34 1.68 -11.24 11.27
N SER A 35 2.91 -11.06 10.77
CA SER A 35 4.14 -11.25 11.56
C SER A 35 4.20 -10.28 12.74
N THR A 36 3.75 -9.03 12.53
CA THR A 36 3.66 -8.01 13.59
C THR A 36 2.60 -8.37 14.63
N LEU A 37 1.44 -8.86 14.19
CA LEU A 37 0.33 -9.25 15.08
C LEU A 37 0.65 -10.51 15.92
N LEU A 38 1.36 -11.47 15.34
CA LEU A 38 1.75 -12.71 16.03
C LEU A 38 2.98 -12.55 16.94
N GLY A 39 3.61 -11.37 16.98
CA GLY A 39 4.85 -11.14 17.74
C GLY A 39 6.03 -12.00 17.27
N SER A 40 5.93 -12.64 16.11
CA SER A 40 6.93 -13.56 15.58
C SER A 40 7.97 -12.78 14.78
N THR A 41 8.85 -12.05 15.49
CA THR A 41 10.03 -11.40 14.89
C THR A 41 11.26 -12.32 14.89
N ASN A 42 11.05 -13.64 14.81
CA ASN A 42 12.11 -14.63 15.00
C ASN A 42 13.11 -14.71 13.81
N PHE A 43 12.91 -13.95 12.72
CA PHE A 43 13.80 -13.91 11.56
C PHE A 43 14.05 -12.46 11.07
N PRO A 44 15.00 -11.74 11.68
CA PRO A 44 15.26 -10.32 11.38
C PRO A 44 15.73 -10.06 9.94
N GLU A 45 16.47 -11.00 9.32
CA GLU A 45 16.98 -10.86 7.94
C GLU A 45 15.85 -10.92 6.89
N ASN A 46 14.90 -11.85 7.06
CA ASN A 46 13.75 -11.97 6.16
C ASN A 46 12.84 -10.74 6.25
N ASN A 47 12.72 -10.14 7.44
CA ASN A 47 11.95 -8.91 7.63
C ASN A 47 12.58 -7.73 6.89
N MET A 48 13.91 -7.59 6.84
CA MET A 48 14.56 -6.54 6.05
C MET A 48 14.34 -6.69 4.54
N ALA A 49 14.42 -7.92 4.02
CA ALA A 49 14.14 -8.17 2.60
C ALA A 49 12.70 -7.82 2.24
N ILE A 50 11.73 -8.21 3.08
CA ILE A 50 10.30 -7.90 2.87
C ILE A 50 10.06 -6.40 2.93
N LYS A 51 10.66 -5.68 3.88
CA LYS A 51 10.59 -4.21 3.99
C LYS A 51 11.10 -3.51 2.73
N SER A 52 12.28 -3.92 2.24
CA SER A 52 12.87 -3.34 1.02
C SER A 52 11.99 -3.55 -0.21
N ILE A 53 11.43 -4.76 -0.37
CA ILE A 53 10.49 -5.08 -1.46
C ILE A 53 9.21 -4.24 -1.33
N LEU A 54 8.66 -4.12 -0.11
CA LEU A 54 7.46 -3.34 0.18
C LEU A 54 7.66 -1.85 -0.17
N SER A 55 8.75 -1.26 0.31
CA SER A 55 9.11 0.13 0.02
C SER A 55 9.39 0.37 -1.47
N SER A 56 9.99 -0.60 -2.17
CA SER A 56 10.27 -0.49 -3.61
C SER A 56 8.98 -0.56 -4.44
N ILE A 57 8.11 -1.53 -4.15
CA ILE A 57 6.84 -1.72 -4.85
C ILE A 57 5.91 -0.53 -4.60
N PHE A 58 5.69 -0.16 -3.34
CA PHE A 58 4.80 0.95 -3.02
C PHE A 58 5.44 2.30 -3.32
N GLY A 59 6.77 2.41 -3.27
CA GLY A 59 7.50 3.56 -3.80
C GLY A 59 7.30 3.72 -5.31
N TYR A 60 7.28 2.64 -6.08
CA TYR A 60 6.94 2.65 -7.51
C TYR A 60 5.46 2.99 -7.77
N VAL A 61 4.55 2.46 -6.95
CA VAL A 61 3.10 2.72 -7.08
C VAL A 61 2.74 4.16 -6.68
N PHE A 62 3.39 4.70 -5.66
CA PHE A 62 3.14 6.04 -5.11
C PHE A 62 4.08 7.13 -5.67
N GLY A 63 5.18 6.78 -6.35
CA GLY A 63 6.29 7.69 -6.67
C GLY A 63 6.91 7.59 -8.09
N LYS A 64 6.98 8.78 -8.72
CA LYS A 64 7.92 9.34 -9.74
C LYS A 64 8.37 8.59 -11.01
N HIS A 65 8.10 7.31 -11.25
CA HIS A 65 8.25 6.75 -12.61
C HIS A 65 6.96 6.93 -13.41
N CYS A 66 6.58 8.20 -13.58
CA CYS A 66 5.61 8.63 -14.58
C CYS A 66 6.22 8.39 -15.97
N ILE A 67 6.04 7.20 -16.52
CA ILE A 67 5.86 7.12 -17.96
C ILE A 67 4.45 7.68 -18.20
N PRO A 68 4.29 8.80 -18.92
CA PRO A 68 3.00 9.42 -19.16
C PRO A 68 2.23 8.61 -20.20
N SER A 69 1.81 7.38 -19.86
CA SER A 69 0.93 6.59 -20.72
C SER A 69 -0.51 6.80 -20.27
N LYS A 70 -1.10 7.83 -20.87
CA LYS A 70 -2.53 8.08 -21.10
C LYS A 70 -3.49 6.97 -20.61
N PHE A 71 -4.41 7.40 -19.73
CA PHE A 71 -5.68 6.76 -19.37
C PHE A 71 -5.64 5.43 -18.60
N GLY A 72 -6.04 5.48 -17.32
CA GLY A 72 -6.43 4.30 -16.52
C GLY A 72 -5.55 3.97 -15.32
N HIS A 73 -4.36 4.56 -15.21
CA HIS A 73 -3.43 4.26 -14.10
C HIS A 73 -3.69 5.08 -12.83
N GLU A 74 -4.23 6.30 -12.93
CA GLU A 74 -4.40 7.17 -11.75
C GLU A 74 -5.50 6.68 -10.80
N GLU A 75 -6.69 6.32 -11.32
CA GLU A 75 -7.77 5.76 -10.49
C GLU A 75 -7.31 4.51 -9.73
N ILE A 76 -6.52 3.64 -10.38
CA ILE A 76 -6.04 2.40 -9.76
C ILE A 76 -4.98 2.70 -8.70
N GLN A 77 -4.10 3.68 -8.92
CA GLN A 77 -3.15 4.11 -7.89
C GLN A 77 -3.88 4.71 -6.69
N THR A 78 -4.92 5.52 -6.90
CA THR A 78 -5.75 6.07 -5.82
C THR A 78 -6.47 4.95 -5.06
N ILE A 79 -7.08 3.99 -5.75
CA ILE A 79 -7.73 2.82 -5.12
C ILE A 79 -6.71 1.99 -4.33
N THR A 80 -5.55 1.72 -4.92
CA THR A 80 -4.49 0.93 -4.28
C THR A 80 -3.94 1.66 -3.06
N GLY A 81 -3.68 2.96 -3.15
CA GLY A 81 -3.25 3.77 -2.01
C GLY A 81 -4.29 3.82 -0.90
N GLY A 82 -5.57 3.92 -1.25
CA GLY A 82 -6.68 3.80 -0.32
C GLY A 82 -6.71 2.46 0.41
N LEU A 83 -6.59 1.34 -0.34
CA LEU A 83 -6.55 -0.01 0.24
C LEU A 83 -5.36 -0.19 1.18
N VAL A 84 -4.17 0.24 0.76
CA VAL A 84 -2.96 0.16 1.59
C VAL A 84 -3.12 0.97 2.87
N ALA A 85 -3.63 2.21 2.78
CA ALA A 85 -3.88 3.03 3.95
C ALA A 85 -4.88 2.40 4.92
N ILE A 86 -5.98 1.82 4.41
CA ILE A 86 -6.97 1.12 5.24
C ILE A 86 -6.35 -0.09 5.95
N ILE A 87 -5.57 -0.91 5.23
CA ILE A 87 -4.94 -2.10 5.82
C ILE A 87 -3.92 -1.71 6.88
N CYS A 88 -3.07 -0.71 6.61
CA CYS A 88 -2.10 -0.22 7.58
C CYS A 88 -2.79 0.40 8.82
N LEU A 89 -3.86 1.16 8.63
CA LEU A 89 -4.65 1.73 9.73
C LEU A 89 -5.28 0.63 10.60
N ALA A 90 -5.89 -0.38 9.97
CA ALA A 90 -6.48 -1.52 10.66
C ALA A 90 -5.43 -2.28 11.47
N ALA A 91 -4.23 -2.50 10.90
CA ALA A 91 -3.12 -3.13 11.60
C ALA A 91 -2.72 -2.31 12.85
N LEU A 92 -2.62 -0.98 12.74
CA LEU A 92 -2.30 -0.11 13.90
C LEU A 92 -3.38 -0.14 14.99
N PHE A 93 -4.67 -0.22 14.62
CA PHE A 93 -5.73 -0.36 15.62
C PHE A 93 -5.66 -1.69 16.36
N ILE A 94 -5.42 -2.78 15.64
CA ILE A 94 -5.31 -4.11 16.25
C ILE A 94 -4.07 -4.17 17.15
N THR A 95 -2.91 -3.65 16.71
CA THR A 95 -1.71 -3.64 17.56
C THR A 95 -1.89 -2.78 18.81
N ASN A 96 -2.57 -1.64 18.69
CA ASN A 96 -2.91 -0.80 19.84
C ASN A 96 -3.87 -1.51 20.82
N TRP A 97 -4.87 -2.25 20.33
CA TRP A 97 -5.75 -3.06 21.19
C TRP A 97 -5.01 -4.20 21.89
N MET A 98 -4.09 -4.85 21.19
CA MET A 98 -3.29 -5.96 21.73
C MET A 98 -2.18 -5.49 22.69
N HIS A 99 -2.00 -4.18 22.90
CA HIS A 99 -0.91 -3.61 23.70
C HIS A 99 0.47 -4.14 23.27
N LEU A 100 0.65 -4.36 21.97
CA LEU A 100 1.93 -4.80 21.41
C LEU A 100 2.97 -3.71 21.57
N ASP A 101 4.21 -4.14 21.85
CA ASP A 101 5.33 -3.23 22.08
C ASP A 101 5.55 -2.31 20.87
N PRO A 102 5.56 -0.98 21.04
CA PRO A 102 5.73 -0.03 19.94
C PRO A 102 7.12 -0.10 19.30
N SER A 103 8.07 -0.80 19.92
CA SER A 103 9.43 -1.03 19.44
C SER A 103 9.54 -2.14 18.39
N LEU A 104 8.44 -2.84 18.06
CA LEU A 104 8.44 -3.82 16.98
C LEU A 104 8.83 -3.15 15.66
N SER A 105 9.91 -3.62 15.05
CA SER A 105 10.39 -3.17 13.73
C SER A 105 9.31 -3.23 12.63
N GLY A 106 8.32 -4.12 12.79
CA GLY A 106 7.16 -4.19 11.90
C GLY A 106 6.22 -2.98 11.97
N LEU A 107 6.05 -2.42 13.17
CA LEU A 107 5.11 -1.34 13.44
C LEU A 107 5.59 0.00 12.84
N SER A 108 6.90 0.28 12.91
CA SER A 108 7.47 1.50 12.34
C SER A 108 7.26 1.56 10.82
N GLU A 109 7.45 0.44 10.13
CA GLU A 109 7.25 0.36 8.68
C GLU A 109 5.77 0.52 8.29
N ILE A 110 4.86 -0.10 9.04
CA ILE A 110 3.41 0.03 8.79
C ILE A 110 3.01 1.50 8.93
N ARG A 111 3.59 2.22 9.90
CA ARG A 111 3.37 3.65 10.09
C ARG A 111 3.96 4.48 8.94
N ASP A 112 5.18 4.20 8.51
CA ASP A 112 5.81 4.92 7.40
C ASP A 112 5.06 4.69 6.09
N LEU A 113 4.61 3.46 5.83
CA LEU A 113 3.81 3.13 4.66
C LEU A 113 2.42 3.78 4.72
N LEU A 114 1.80 3.86 5.89
CA LEU A 114 0.55 4.60 6.10
C LEU A 114 0.74 6.09 5.79
N LEU A 115 1.81 6.70 6.31
CA LEU A 115 2.11 8.11 6.05
C LEU A 115 2.37 8.37 4.57
N LEU A 116 3.08 7.47 3.89
CA LEU A 116 3.33 7.52 2.46
C LEU A 116 2.02 7.42 1.66
N ALA A 117 1.17 6.44 1.98
CA ALA A 117 -0.10 6.21 1.30
C ALA A 117 -1.08 7.39 1.53
N VAL A 118 -1.19 7.89 2.76
CA VAL A 118 -2.02 9.06 3.08
C VAL A 118 -1.47 10.32 2.41
N GLY A 119 -0.16 10.54 2.44
CA GLY A 119 0.49 11.66 1.75
C GLY A 119 0.25 11.64 0.24
N PHE A 120 0.29 10.44 -0.37
CA PHE A 120 -0.07 10.24 -1.77
C PHE A 120 -1.53 10.59 -2.06
N LEU A 121 -2.47 10.10 -1.25
CA LEU A 121 -3.91 10.39 -1.40
C LEU A 121 -4.21 11.89 -1.24
N ILE A 122 -3.60 12.55 -0.25
CA ILE A 122 -3.73 14.01 -0.06
C ILE A 122 -3.19 14.77 -1.27
N SER A 123 -2.03 14.36 -1.80
CA SER A 123 -1.44 14.95 -3.01
C SER A 123 -2.37 14.81 -4.22
N LYS A 124 -2.99 13.64 -4.41
CA LYS A 124 -4.00 13.41 -5.47
C LYS A 124 -5.23 14.28 -5.28
N ALA A 125 -5.82 14.30 -4.07
CA ALA A 125 -6.98 15.13 -3.77
C ALA A 125 -6.72 16.63 -4.03
N LYS A 126 -5.53 17.11 -3.68
CA LYS A 126 -5.13 18.51 -3.94
C LYS A 126 -4.96 18.82 -5.43
N ASN A 127 -4.52 17.86 -6.24
CA ASN A 127 -4.37 18.02 -7.68
C ASN A 127 -5.70 17.94 -8.42
N GLU A 128 -6.61 17.04 -8.01
CA GLU A 128 -7.98 16.98 -8.56
C GLU A 128 -8.75 18.27 -8.27
N GLY A 129 -8.58 18.85 -7.07
CA GLY A 129 -9.18 20.14 -6.71
C GLY A 129 -8.71 21.34 -7.56
N LYS A 130 -7.58 21.24 -8.27
CA LYS A 130 -7.11 22.28 -9.20
C LYS A 130 -7.70 22.16 -10.61
N SER A 131 -8.27 21.01 -10.97
CA SER A 131 -8.97 20.83 -12.26
C SER A 131 -10.46 21.14 -12.18
N CYS A 132 -10.98 21.43 -10.98
CA CYS A 132 -12.37 21.84 -10.74
C CYS A 132 -12.55 23.37 -10.56
N LEU A 133 -11.50 24.16 -10.80
CA LEU A 133 -11.49 25.63 -10.83
C LEU A 133 -11.08 26.09 -12.23
#